data_AF-A0A9E3NXB4-F1
#
_entry.id   AF-A0A9E3NXB4-F1
#
_cell.length_a   1.000
_cell.length_b   1.000
_cell.length_c   1.000
_cell.angle_alpha   90.00
_cell.angle_beta   90.00
_cell.angle_gamma   90.00
#
_symmetry.space_group_name_H-M   'P 1'
#
loop_
_entity.id
_entity.type
_entity.pdbx_description
1 polymer ?
#
loop_
_entity_poly.entity_id
_entity_poly.type
_entity_poly.pdbx_seq_one_letter_code
_entity_poly.pdbx_strand_id
1 'polypeptide(L)'
;MTRTAIFFFASVAAATALSITACSGGDVTVGSSDQALKKKSDGGATGDGTTCSWDDAVSYDPATGKETVTPSGTGYKVGDSFPSLDGCNTCHCTAEGIACTLMACAPGACTLDGKTYAAGESFTAPDGCNDCTCQPGGAIACTERACAPTDCKKTGCSGEICSDQDVASACIWAEHFACYATAKCERQSNGKCAWTPTAELTSCIDSKK
;
A
#
# COMPACT_ATOMS: atom_id res chain seq x y z
N MET A 1 92.17 46.35 -12.07
CA MET A 1 90.75 46.45 -12.42
C MET A 1 90.08 45.18 -11.91
N THR A 2 89.54 45.24 -10.71
CA THR A 2 88.98 44.09 -9.99
C THR A 2 87.47 44.33 -9.89
N ARG A 3 86.66 43.48 -10.51
CA ARG A 3 85.19 43.55 -10.42
C ARG A 3 84.70 42.38 -9.57
N THR A 4 84.25 42.72 -8.37
CA THR A 4 83.49 41.87 -7.46
C THR A 4 82.03 42.33 -7.49
N ALA A 5 81.06 41.44 -7.71
CA ALA A 5 79.68 41.55 -7.20
C ALA A 5 78.93 40.24 -7.50
N ILE A 6 78.72 39.38 -6.49
CA ILE A 6 77.51 39.23 -5.66
C ILE A 6 76.41 38.44 -6.39
N PHE A 7 76.29 37.16 -6.00
CA PHE A 7 75.19 36.27 -6.33
C PHE A 7 74.01 36.56 -5.38
N PHE A 8 72.86 36.94 -5.94
CA PHE A 8 71.58 36.94 -5.22
C PHE A 8 70.84 35.64 -5.53
N PHE A 9 70.68 34.77 -4.51
CA PHE A 9 69.72 33.67 -4.55
C PHE A 9 68.35 34.22 -4.16
N ALA A 10 67.41 34.25 -5.10
CA ALA A 10 66.00 34.48 -4.81
C ALA A 10 65.29 33.13 -4.68
N SER A 11 65.00 32.72 -3.45
CA SER A 11 64.14 31.59 -3.12
C SER A 11 62.67 32.03 -3.23
N VAL A 12 61.97 31.60 -4.29
CA VAL A 12 60.51 31.71 -4.37
C VAL A 12 59.91 30.46 -3.75
N ALA A 13 59.29 30.62 -2.58
CA ALA A 13 58.50 29.59 -1.94
C ALA A 13 57.26 29.29 -2.79
N ALA A 14 57.13 28.06 -3.28
CA ALA A 14 55.90 27.58 -3.90
C ALA A 14 54.86 27.38 -2.79
N ALA A 15 53.95 28.33 -2.63
CA ALA A 15 52.73 28.11 -1.87
C ALA A 15 51.85 27.13 -2.67
N THR A 16 51.91 25.84 -2.32
CA THR A 16 50.91 24.87 -2.74
C THR A 16 49.57 25.27 -2.12
N ALA A 17 48.73 25.94 -2.91
CA ALA A 17 47.32 26.06 -2.59
C ALA A 17 46.74 24.64 -2.56
N LEU A 18 46.48 24.13 -1.35
CA LEU A 18 45.58 23.00 -1.18
C LEU A 18 44.19 23.51 -1.55
N SER A 19 43.80 23.29 -2.81
CA SER A 19 42.39 23.37 -3.19
C SER A 19 41.67 22.29 -2.41
N ILE A 20 40.98 22.70 -1.35
CA ILE A 20 39.96 21.88 -0.70
C ILE A 20 38.86 21.73 -1.76
N THR A 21 38.90 20.62 -2.50
CA THR A 21 37.79 20.24 -3.37
C THR A 21 36.61 19.98 -2.46
N ALA A 22 35.72 20.97 -2.36
CA ALA A 22 34.38 20.77 -1.85
C ALA A 22 33.76 19.63 -2.64
N CYS A 23 33.22 18.62 -1.95
CA CYS A 23 32.54 17.50 -2.58
C CYS A 23 31.31 18.02 -3.35
N SER A 24 31.48 18.27 -4.65
CA SER A 24 30.40 18.33 -5.60
C SER A 24 29.84 16.90 -5.75
N GLY A 25 28.71 16.66 -5.09
CA GLY A 25 27.96 15.42 -5.22
C GLY A 25 27.49 15.24 -6.67
N GLY A 26 27.76 14.06 -7.22
CA GLY A 26 27.38 13.70 -8.57
C GLY A 26 28.20 12.50 -9.01
N ASP A 27 27.83 11.33 -8.52
CA ASP A 27 27.75 10.06 -9.25
C ASP A 27 27.27 8.99 -8.25
N VAL A 28 25.96 8.69 -8.27
CA VAL A 28 25.39 7.59 -7.49
C VAL A 28 25.67 6.29 -8.25
N THR A 29 26.47 5.40 -7.65
CA THR A 29 26.76 4.07 -8.20
C THR A 29 25.50 3.23 -8.30
N VAL A 30 25.33 2.54 -9.44
CA VAL A 30 24.23 1.58 -9.65
C VAL A 30 24.35 0.45 -8.61
N GLY A 31 23.34 0.35 -7.74
CA GLY A 31 23.32 -0.51 -6.55
C GLY A 31 23.21 0.24 -5.21
N SER A 32 23.00 1.56 -5.22
CA SER A 32 22.82 2.38 -4.02
C SER A 32 21.49 2.09 -3.29
N SER A 33 21.59 1.81 -1.99
CA SER A 33 20.48 1.75 -1.03
C SER A 33 20.33 3.07 -0.27
N ASP A 34 20.73 4.21 -0.85
CA ASP A 34 20.92 5.45 -0.10
C ASP A 34 19.58 6.00 0.38
N GLN A 35 19.48 6.17 1.70
CA GLN A 35 18.35 6.86 2.31
C GLN A 35 18.40 8.35 1.93
N ALA A 36 17.30 8.91 1.44
CA ALA A 36 17.22 10.32 1.07
C ALA A 36 16.70 11.16 2.24
N LEU A 37 17.44 12.21 2.62
CA LEU A 37 16.98 13.20 3.58
C LEU A 37 15.82 14.01 2.99
N LYS A 38 14.70 14.01 3.72
CA LYS A 38 13.49 14.77 3.37
C LYS A 38 13.62 16.20 3.82
N LYS A 39 13.07 17.11 3.03
CA LYS A 39 13.10 18.55 3.25
C LYS A 39 11.70 19.11 3.36
N LYS A 40 11.60 20.23 4.06
CA LYS A 40 10.42 21.08 4.07
C LYS A 40 10.23 21.74 2.69
N SER A 41 9.05 22.29 2.45
CA SER A 41 8.72 23.04 1.23
C SER A 41 9.63 24.25 0.97
N ASP A 42 10.20 24.83 2.04
CA ASP A 42 11.21 25.91 1.96
C ASP A 42 12.64 25.39 1.75
N GLY A 43 12.84 24.07 1.63
CA GLY A 43 14.15 23.43 1.53
C GLY A 43 14.87 23.22 2.86
N GLY A 44 14.25 23.61 3.98
CA GLY A 44 14.77 23.44 5.33
C GLY A 44 14.79 21.98 5.80
N ALA A 45 15.55 21.73 6.87
CA ALA A 45 15.64 20.42 7.49
C ALA A 45 14.32 20.01 8.15
N THR A 46 14.02 18.71 8.10
CA THR A 46 12.87 18.09 8.77
C THR A 46 13.15 17.72 10.23
N GLY A 47 14.38 17.95 10.72
CA GLY A 47 14.76 17.72 12.11
C GLY A 47 15.45 18.92 12.75
N ASP A 48 15.49 18.93 14.08
CA ASP A 48 16.11 19.97 14.90
C ASP A 48 17.35 19.47 15.68
N GLY A 49 17.82 18.25 15.38
CA GLY A 49 18.91 17.57 16.10
C GLY A 49 18.45 16.62 17.20
N THR A 50 17.20 16.73 17.67
CA THR A 50 16.64 15.89 18.75
C THR A 50 15.31 15.25 18.37
N THR A 51 14.55 15.89 17.49
CA THR A 51 13.29 15.43 16.96
C THR A 51 13.20 15.68 15.46
N CYS A 52 12.30 14.95 14.81
CA CYS A 52 11.92 15.16 13.42
C CYS A 52 10.40 15.38 13.32
N SER A 53 9.98 16.20 12.36
CA SER A 53 8.57 16.41 12.04
C SER A 53 8.35 16.42 10.53
N TRP A 54 7.18 15.94 10.10
CA TRP A 54 6.68 16.10 8.75
C TRP A 54 5.98 17.45 8.52
N ASP A 55 5.94 18.35 9.51
CA ASP A 55 5.37 19.68 9.36
C ASP A 55 5.98 20.40 8.15
N ASP A 56 5.12 20.77 7.21
CA ASP A 56 5.45 21.41 5.94
C ASP A 56 6.42 20.63 5.04
N ALA A 57 6.56 19.34 5.26
CA ALA A 57 7.33 18.46 4.39
C ALA A 57 6.57 18.13 3.11
N VAL A 58 7.33 18.03 2.02
CA VAL A 58 6.81 17.71 0.70
C VAL A 58 7.12 16.26 0.38
N SER A 59 6.09 15.44 0.18
CA SER A 59 6.24 14.16 -0.51
C SER A 59 5.94 14.34 -1.99
N TYR A 60 6.92 13.98 -2.82
CA TYR A 60 6.79 13.97 -4.28
C TYR A 60 6.38 12.57 -4.73
N ASP A 61 5.25 12.47 -5.43
CA ASP A 61 4.84 11.26 -6.13
C ASP A 61 5.40 11.28 -7.57
N PRO A 62 6.40 10.45 -7.90
CA PRO A 62 6.97 10.39 -9.25
C PRO A 62 6.00 9.81 -10.30
N ALA A 63 4.96 9.09 -9.89
CA ALA A 63 3.98 8.50 -10.82
C ALA A 63 2.91 9.50 -11.26
N THR A 64 2.50 10.41 -10.38
CA THR A 64 1.49 11.43 -10.67
C THR A 64 2.07 12.84 -10.86
N GLY A 65 3.35 13.03 -10.52
CA GLY A 65 3.99 14.35 -10.49
C GLY A 65 3.41 15.27 -9.42
N LYS A 66 2.67 14.73 -8.45
CA LYS A 66 1.94 15.50 -7.45
C LYS A 66 2.74 15.61 -6.16
N GLU A 67 2.79 16.83 -5.63
CA GLU A 67 3.29 17.10 -4.29
C GLU A 67 2.13 17.01 -3.29
N THR A 68 2.33 16.26 -2.22
CA THR A 68 1.41 16.20 -1.08
C THR A 68 2.10 16.78 0.15
N VAL A 69 1.37 17.67 0.84
CA VAL A 69 1.78 18.23 2.13
C VAL A 69 1.19 17.36 3.22
N THR A 70 2.03 16.91 4.14
CA THR A 70 1.60 16.05 5.24
C THR A 70 0.82 16.85 6.29
N PRO A 71 -0.26 16.31 6.90
CA PRO A 71 -0.88 16.95 8.05
C PRO A 71 0.07 16.96 9.24
N SER A 72 0.05 18.04 10.03
CA SER A 72 0.80 18.13 11.28
C SER A 72 0.50 16.95 12.19
N GLY A 73 1.54 16.17 12.49
CA GLY A 73 1.47 14.96 13.30
C GLY A 73 2.61 14.91 14.31
N THR A 74 2.43 14.12 15.37
CA THR A 74 3.34 14.03 16.52
C THR A 74 4.80 13.86 16.07
N GLY A 75 5.70 14.68 16.62
CA GLY A 75 7.13 14.63 16.30
C GLY A 75 7.78 13.30 16.70
N TYR A 76 8.68 12.82 15.87
CA TYR A 76 9.50 11.62 16.07
C TYR A 76 10.77 11.98 16.83
N LYS A 77 11.29 11.09 17.66
CA LYS A 77 12.59 11.24 18.32
C LYS A 77 13.70 10.67 17.45
N VAL A 78 14.90 11.23 17.55
CA VAL A 78 16.08 10.65 16.89
C VAL A 78 16.24 9.19 17.31
N GLY A 79 16.35 8.31 16.32
CA GLY A 79 16.38 6.84 16.48
C GLY A 79 15.05 6.16 16.14
N ASP A 80 13.94 6.88 16.06
CA ASP A 80 12.65 6.31 15.66
C ASP A 80 12.68 5.82 14.21
N SER A 81 11.96 4.73 13.96
CA SER A 81 11.72 4.17 12.62
C SER A 81 10.22 4.11 12.36
N PHE A 82 9.77 4.58 11.21
CA PHE A 82 8.35 4.73 10.88
C PHE A 82 8.08 4.60 9.36
N PRO A 83 6.84 4.30 8.93
CA PRO A 83 6.50 4.19 7.51
C PRO A 83 6.65 5.53 6.76
N SER A 84 7.11 5.47 5.51
CA SER A 84 7.08 6.61 4.58
C SER A 84 5.66 6.94 4.15
N LEU A 85 5.44 8.18 3.70
CA LEU A 85 4.16 8.65 3.16
C LEU A 85 3.79 7.97 1.83
N ASP A 86 4.77 7.37 1.16
CA ASP A 86 4.57 6.55 -0.03
C ASP A 86 4.14 5.10 0.28
N GLY A 87 3.96 4.73 1.56
CA GLY A 87 3.53 3.39 2.00
C GLY A 87 4.43 2.22 1.61
N CYS A 88 5.58 2.49 1.00
CA CYS A 88 6.48 1.53 0.38
C CYS A 88 7.86 1.57 1.04
N ASN A 89 8.34 2.76 1.35
CA ASN A 89 9.62 2.99 2.00
C ASN A 89 9.49 3.06 3.52
N THR A 90 10.61 2.83 4.21
CA THR A 90 10.74 3.03 5.66
C THR A 90 11.59 4.26 5.91
N CYS A 91 11.19 5.08 6.87
CA CYS A 91 11.88 6.29 7.29
C CYS A 91 12.46 6.15 8.69
N HIS A 92 13.52 6.90 8.95
CA HIS A 92 14.18 7.00 10.24
C HIS A 92 14.36 8.47 10.60
N CYS A 93 14.12 8.82 11.87
CA CYS A 93 14.49 10.12 12.38
C CYS A 93 15.95 10.13 12.78
N THR A 94 16.75 10.96 12.12
CA THR A 94 18.16 11.18 12.43
C THR A 94 18.34 12.60 12.98
N ALA A 95 19.51 12.91 13.53
CA ALA A 95 19.82 14.27 13.97
C ALA A 95 19.77 15.30 12.81
N GLU A 96 19.92 14.86 11.57
CA GLU A 96 19.90 15.70 10.37
C GLU A 96 18.48 15.86 9.78
N GLY A 97 17.52 15.05 10.24
CA GLY A 97 16.15 15.02 9.75
C GLY A 97 15.68 13.62 9.36
N ILE A 98 14.55 13.57 8.68
CA ILE A 98 13.90 12.32 8.25
C ILE A 98 14.65 11.75 7.04
N ALA A 99 15.21 10.56 7.17
CA ALA A 99 15.86 9.83 6.09
C ALA A 99 15.03 8.60 5.74
N CYS A 100 14.63 8.43 4.47
CA CYS A 100 13.82 7.27 4.04
C CYS A 100 14.56 6.40 3.05
N THR A 101 14.34 5.09 3.10
CA THR A 101 14.79 4.17 2.05
C THR A 101 14.29 4.64 0.69
N LEU A 102 15.05 4.32 -0.35
CA LEU A 102 14.71 4.65 -1.74
C LEU A 102 14.55 3.38 -2.56
N MET A 103 13.54 2.59 -2.21
CA MET A 103 13.16 1.42 -2.99
C MET A 103 12.35 1.87 -4.21
N ALA A 104 12.54 1.18 -5.32
CA ALA A 104 11.72 1.37 -6.51
C ALA A 104 10.28 0.93 -6.21
N CYS A 105 9.43 1.89 -5.86
CA CYS A 105 8.01 1.65 -5.67
C CYS A 105 7.36 1.57 -7.05
N ALA A 106 6.73 0.43 -7.36
CA ALA A 106 5.91 0.33 -8.57
C ALA A 106 4.86 1.45 -8.57
N PRO A 107 4.50 2.02 -9.74
CA PRO A 107 3.44 3.03 -9.82
C PRO A 107 2.23 2.46 -9.09
N GLY A 108 1.82 3.16 -8.03
CA GLY A 108 1.01 2.62 -6.95
C GLY A 108 -0.30 2.04 -7.46
N ALA A 109 -0.28 0.79 -7.88
CA ALA A 109 -1.41 0.10 -8.41
C ALA A 109 -1.38 -1.33 -7.88
N CYS A 110 -2.51 -1.78 -7.39
CA CYS A 110 -2.68 -3.11 -6.84
C CYS A 110 -3.46 -3.95 -7.85
N THR A 111 -3.15 -5.25 -7.92
CA THR A 111 -3.91 -6.19 -8.75
C THR A 111 -4.54 -7.25 -7.87
N LEU A 112 -5.87 -7.39 -7.94
CA LEU A 112 -6.62 -8.46 -7.30
C LEU A 112 -7.57 -9.08 -8.32
N ASP A 113 -7.50 -10.42 -8.48
CA ASP A 113 -8.31 -11.19 -9.42
C ASP A 113 -8.30 -10.64 -10.86
N GLY A 114 -7.15 -10.15 -11.31
CA GLY A 114 -6.96 -9.58 -12.64
C GLY A 114 -7.51 -8.16 -12.83
N LYS A 115 -8.08 -7.53 -11.79
CA LYS A 115 -8.47 -6.12 -11.78
C LYS A 115 -7.37 -5.26 -11.16
N THR A 116 -7.07 -4.13 -11.80
CA THR A 116 -6.10 -3.13 -11.32
C THR A 116 -6.82 -2.01 -10.57
N TYR A 117 -6.27 -1.61 -9.43
CA TYR A 117 -6.76 -0.54 -8.56
C TYR A 117 -5.66 0.50 -8.38
N ALA A 118 -5.98 1.79 -8.39
CA ALA A 118 -5.01 2.85 -8.11
C ALA A 118 -4.68 2.95 -6.62
N ALA A 119 -3.52 3.48 -6.26
CA ALA A 119 -3.14 3.72 -4.87
C ALA A 119 -4.14 4.67 -4.20
N GLY A 120 -4.55 4.31 -3.00
CA GLY A 120 -5.61 4.98 -2.25
C GLY A 120 -7.02 4.59 -2.68
N GLU A 121 -7.20 3.86 -3.80
CA GLU A 121 -8.51 3.37 -4.21
C GLU A 121 -9.03 2.35 -3.19
N SER A 122 -10.28 2.56 -2.77
CA SER A 122 -11.00 1.62 -1.90
C SER A 122 -12.04 0.85 -2.70
N PHE A 123 -12.15 -0.44 -2.42
CA PHE A 123 -13.04 -1.36 -3.11
C PHE A 123 -13.52 -2.46 -2.18
N THR A 124 -14.71 -3.01 -2.44
CA THR A 124 -15.20 -4.18 -1.73
C THR A 124 -14.45 -5.42 -2.19
N ALA A 125 -13.99 -6.23 -1.23
CA ALA A 125 -13.29 -7.48 -1.48
C ALA A 125 -14.15 -8.44 -2.31
N PRO A 126 -13.53 -9.44 -2.99
CA PRO A 126 -14.26 -10.48 -3.72
C PRO A 126 -15.25 -11.27 -2.86
N ASP A 127 -15.05 -11.28 -1.53
CA ASP A 127 -15.99 -11.87 -0.58
C ASP A 127 -17.30 -11.09 -0.39
N GLY A 128 -17.41 -9.89 -1.01
CA GLY A 128 -18.59 -9.03 -0.97
C GLY A 128 -18.87 -8.39 0.39
N CYS A 129 -17.92 -8.44 1.33
CA CYS A 129 -18.16 -8.13 2.73
C CYS A 129 -17.05 -7.30 3.38
N ASN A 130 -15.79 -7.59 3.05
CA ASN A 130 -14.65 -6.81 3.53
C ASN A 130 -14.39 -5.61 2.64
N ASP A 131 -13.95 -4.51 3.24
CA ASP A 131 -13.52 -3.31 2.52
C ASP A 131 -12.00 -3.32 2.42
N CYS A 132 -11.49 -3.14 1.21
CA CYS A 132 -10.07 -3.13 0.90
C CYS A 132 -9.61 -1.75 0.41
N THR A 133 -8.35 -1.42 0.63
CA THR A 133 -7.70 -0.24 0.10
C THR A 133 -6.36 -0.64 -0.52
N CYS A 134 -6.14 -0.21 -1.76
CA CYS A 134 -4.85 -0.34 -2.42
C CYS A 134 -3.84 0.61 -1.75
N GLN A 135 -2.86 0.04 -1.06
CA GLN A 135 -1.80 0.80 -0.41
C GLN A 135 -0.79 1.28 -1.46
N PRO A 136 -0.24 2.49 -1.29
CA PRO A 136 0.91 2.88 -2.08
C PRO A 136 2.07 1.89 -1.80
N GLY A 137 2.75 1.45 -2.87
CA GLY A 137 3.63 0.26 -2.84
C GLY A 137 3.01 -1.04 -3.37
N GLY A 138 1.72 -1.05 -3.70
CA GLY A 138 1.06 -2.17 -4.41
C GLY A 138 0.49 -3.27 -3.50
N ALA A 139 0.58 -3.11 -2.18
CA ALA A 139 -0.06 -4.00 -1.21
C ALA A 139 -1.57 -3.71 -1.10
N ILE A 140 -2.38 -4.72 -0.80
CA ILE A 140 -3.81 -4.55 -0.52
C ILE A 140 -4.04 -4.81 0.96
N ALA A 141 -4.63 -3.84 1.65
CA ALA A 141 -5.08 -4.00 3.03
C ALA A 141 -6.60 -4.08 3.06
N CYS A 142 -7.16 -5.08 3.75
CA CYS A 142 -8.60 -5.26 3.88
C CYS A 142 -9.01 -5.32 5.35
N THR A 143 -10.28 -5.00 5.64
CA THR A 143 -10.87 -5.32 6.94
C THR A 143 -10.94 -6.83 7.14
N GLU A 144 -10.99 -7.29 8.39
CA GLU A 144 -11.16 -8.70 8.75
C GLU A 144 -12.49 -8.92 9.47
N ARG A 145 -13.58 -8.61 8.77
CA ARG A 145 -14.94 -8.85 9.27
C ARG A 145 -15.28 -10.32 9.03
N ALA A 146 -15.98 -10.94 9.97
CA ALA A 146 -16.54 -12.27 9.75
C ALA A 146 -17.60 -12.19 8.65
N CYS A 147 -17.30 -12.80 7.50
CA CYS A 147 -18.17 -12.77 6.33
C CYS A 147 -18.94 -14.08 6.19
N ALA A 148 -20.18 -13.98 5.70
CA ALA A 148 -20.92 -15.15 5.27
C ALA A 148 -20.14 -15.82 4.11
N PRO A 149 -20.06 -17.16 4.04
CA PRO A 149 -19.44 -17.84 2.91
C PRO A 149 -20.03 -17.33 1.60
N THR A 150 -19.20 -17.00 0.63
CA THR A 150 -19.63 -16.36 -0.64
C THR A 150 -20.63 -17.22 -1.40
N ASP A 151 -20.43 -18.54 -1.35
CA ASP A 151 -21.17 -19.50 -2.16
C ASP A 151 -22.42 -20.00 -1.45
N CYS A 152 -23.57 -19.83 -2.09
CA CYS A 152 -24.79 -20.50 -1.69
C CYS A 152 -24.76 -21.96 -2.15
N LYS A 153 -25.07 -22.87 -1.24
CA LYS A 153 -25.03 -24.32 -1.43
C LYS A 153 -26.44 -24.91 -1.32
N LYS A 154 -26.72 -25.88 -2.19
CA LYS A 154 -27.84 -26.81 -2.00
C LYS A 154 -27.45 -27.81 -0.92
N THR A 155 -28.16 -27.81 0.19
CA THR A 155 -27.89 -28.60 1.38
C THR A 155 -29.23 -29.16 1.93
N GLY A 156 -29.22 -29.77 3.11
CA GLY A 156 -30.31 -30.62 3.59
C GLY A 156 -30.20 -32.03 3.03
N CYS A 157 -30.82 -32.99 3.71
CA CYS A 157 -30.68 -34.40 3.34
C CYS A 157 -31.29 -34.72 1.96
N SER A 158 -32.28 -33.95 1.51
CA SER A 158 -32.93 -34.10 0.20
C SER A 158 -32.55 -32.98 -0.78
N GLY A 159 -31.58 -32.11 -0.44
CA GLY A 159 -31.21 -30.95 -1.27
C GLY A 159 -32.26 -29.84 -1.28
N GLU A 160 -33.11 -29.77 -0.25
CA GLU A 160 -34.26 -28.88 -0.14
C GLU A 160 -33.93 -27.52 0.49
N ILE A 161 -32.74 -27.37 1.05
CA ILE A 161 -32.29 -26.14 1.73
C ILE A 161 -31.26 -25.43 0.86
N CYS A 162 -31.46 -24.14 0.60
CA CYS A 162 -30.42 -23.28 0.05
C CYS A 162 -29.84 -22.44 1.19
N SER A 163 -28.55 -22.61 1.49
CA SER A 163 -27.88 -21.95 2.62
C SER A 163 -26.42 -21.62 2.27
N ASP A 164 -25.82 -20.69 3.00
CA ASP A 164 -24.38 -20.42 2.99
C ASP A 164 -23.59 -21.42 3.87
N GLN A 165 -24.27 -22.32 4.58
CA GLN A 165 -23.68 -23.36 5.42
C GLN A 165 -24.18 -24.74 4.99
N ASP A 166 -23.46 -25.78 5.43
CA ASP A 166 -23.92 -27.15 5.34
C ASP A 166 -24.96 -27.39 6.46
N VAL A 167 -26.23 -27.48 6.07
CA VAL A 167 -27.36 -27.66 7.00
C VAL A 167 -27.88 -29.08 6.87
N ALA A 168 -27.84 -29.84 7.95
CA ALA A 168 -28.50 -31.14 8.02
C ALA A 168 -29.99 -30.96 8.35
N SER A 169 -30.85 -31.67 7.62
CA SER A 169 -32.28 -31.80 7.89
C SER A 169 -32.62 -33.26 8.16
N ALA A 170 -33.84 -33.52 8.63
CA ALA A 170 -34.33 -34.89 8.70
C ALA A 170 -34.41 -35.50 7.28
N CYS A 171 -33.92 -36.72 7.11
CA CYS A 171 -33.94 -37.46 5.85
C CYS A 171 -35.33 -38.03 5.52
N ILE A 172 -36.33 -37.17 5.51
CA ILE A 172 -37.71 -37.51 5.16
C ILE A 172 -37.97 -36.92 3.78
N TRP A 173 -38.25 -37.79 2.81
CA TRP A 173 -38.51 -37.37 1.45
C TRP A 173 -39.93 -36.80 1.30
N ALA A 174 -40.06 -35.69 0.58
CA ALA A 174 -41.32 -35.13 0.11
C ALA A 174 -41.24 -34.86 -1.39
N GLU A 175 -42.34 -35.12 -2.12
CA GLU A 175 -42.36 -35.04 -3.58
C GLU A 175 -41.96 -33.66 -4.12
N HIS A 176 -42.33 -32.59 -3.44
CA HIS A 176 -41.99 -31.23 -3.84
C HIS A 176 -40.49 -30.91 -3.73
N PHE A 177 -39.68 -31.70 -3.02
CA PHE A 177 -38.23 -31.49 -2.95
C PHE A 177 -37.53 -31.73 -4.30
N ALA A 178 -38.09 -32.59 -5.16
CA ALA A 178 -37.59 -32.81 -6.52
C ALA A 178 -37.56 -31.51 -7.36
N CYS A 179 -38.41 -30.53 -7.04
CA CYS A 179 -38.44 -29.23 -7.71
C CYS A 179 -37.16 -28.41 -7.48
N TYR A 180 -36.45 -28.63 -6.37
CA TYR A 180 -35.23 -27.89 -6.04
C TYR A 180 -33.98 -28.37 -6.79
N ALA A 181 -34.04 -29.56 -7.41
CA ALA A 181 -32.93 -30.13 -8.16
C ALA A 181 -32.43 -29.20 -9.28
N THR A 182 -33.36 -28.54 -9.98
CA THR A 182 -33.06 -27.57 -11.05
C THR A 182 -33.22 -26.12 -10.63
N ALA A 183 -33.75 -25.85 -9.43
CA ALA A 183 -33.89 -24.49 -8.90
C ALA A 183 -32.52 -23.82 -8.71
N LYS A 184 -32.51 -22.50 -8.87
CA LYS A 184 -31.32 -21.68 -8.64
C LYS A 184 -31.20 -21.37 -7.14
N CYS A 185 -30.07 -21.72 -6.54
CA CYS A 185 -29.72 -21.39 -5.16
C CYS A 185 -28.70 -20.25 -5.19
N GLU A 186 -29.10 -19.06 -4.75
CA GLU A 186 -28.25 -17.86 -4.83
C GLU A 186 -28.56 -16.86 -3.71
N ARG A 187 -27.65 -15.91 -3.52
CA ARG A 187 -27.81 -14.86 -2.53
C ARG A 187 -28.84 -13.85 -3.01
N GLN A 188 -29.89 -13.65 -2.22
CA GLN A 188 -30.94 -12.71 -2.52
C GLN A 188 -30.53 -11.28 -2.15
N SER A 189 -31.34 -10.29 -2.54
CA SER A 189 -31.10 -8.86 -2.25
C SER A 189 -31.01 -8.53 -0.76
N ASN A 190 -31.55 -9.39 0.11
CA ASN A 190 -31.44 -9.28 1.57
C ASN A 190 -30.13 -9.87 2.14
N GLY A 191 -29.21 -10.30 1.28
CA GLY A 191 -27.93 -10.88 1.65
C GLY A 191 -27.99 -12.34 2.11
N LYS A 192 -29.15 -13.02 2.10
CA LYS A 192 -29.29 -14.42 2.51
C LYS A 192 -29.33 -15.36 1.31
N CYS A 193 -28.74 -16.54 1.44
CA CYS A 193 -28.93 -17.62 0.48
C CYS A 193 -30.38 -18.13 0.54
N ALA A 194 -31.05 -18.19 -0.61
CA ALA A 194 -32.37 -18.80 -0.75
C ALA A 194 -32.60 -19.25 -2.20
N TRP A 195 -33.65 -20.05 -2.41
CA TRP A 195 -34.10 -20.41 -3.73
C TRP A 195 -34.65 -19.20 -4.48
N THR A 196 -34.21 -18.98 -5.72
CA THR A 196 -34.75 -17.92 -6.59
C THR A 196 -36.22 -18.21 -6.90
N PRO A 197 -37.15 -17.32 -6.56
CA PRO A 197 -38.58 -17.56 -6.77
C PRO A 197 -38.93 -17.38 -8.25
N THR A 198 -38.96 -18.46 -9.00
CA THR A 198 -39.43 -18.46 -10.39
C THR A 198 -40.86 -19.02 -10.49
N ALA A 199 -41.56 -18.70 -11.58
CA ALA A 199 -42.90 -19.23 -11.82
C ALA A 199 -42.89 -20.76 -11.97
N GLU A 200 -41.84 -21.31 -12.57
CA GLU A 200 -41.62 -22.75 -12.75
C GLU A 200 -41.42 -23.45 -11.41
N LEU A 201 -40.57 -22.89 -10.54
CA LEU A 201 -40.33 -23.44 -9.21
C LEU A 201 -41.62 -23.42 -8.37
N THR A 202 -42.33 -22.30 -8.38
CA THR A 202 -43.58 -22.12 -7.64
C THR A 202 -44.64 -23.12 -8.12
N SER A 203 -44.84 -23.23 -9.43
CA SER A 203 -45.82 -24.16 -10.02
C SER A 203 -45.46 -25.63 -9.75
N CYS A 204 -44.17 -25.98 -9.81
CA CYS A 204 -43.70 -27.33 -9.50
C CYS A 204 -44.03 -27.70 -8.04
N ILE A 205 -43.69 -26.82 -7.11
CA ILE A 205 -43.95 -27.03 -5.68
C ILE A 205 -45.45 -27.16 -5.43
N ASP A 206 -46.27 -26.26 -5.95
CA ASP A 206 -47.71 -26.26 -5.73
C ASP A 206 -48.41 -27.48 -6.33
N SER A 207 -47.85 -28.08 -7.40
CA SER A 207 -48.35 -29.32 -7.99
C SER A 207 -48.02 -30.59 -7.17
N LYS A 208 -47.16 -30.49 -6.14
CA LYS A 208 -46.58 -31.62 -5.39
C LYS A 208 -46.67 -31.45 -3.86
N LYS A 209 -47.40 -30.45 -3.40
CA LYS A 209 -47.79 -30.25 -1.99
C LYS A 209 -48.99 -31.13 -1.64
#